data_AF-A0A0D6T815-F1
#
_entry.id   AF-A0A0D6T815-F1
#
_cell.length_a   1.000
_cell.length_b   1.000
_cell.length_c   1.000
_cell.angle_alpha   90.00
_cell.angle_beta   90.00
_cell.angle_gamma   90.00
#
_symmetry.space_group_name_H-M   'P 1'
#
loop_
_entity.id
_entity.type
_entity.pdbx_description
1 polymer ?
#
loop_
_entity_poly.entity_id
_entity_poly.type
_entity_poly.pdbx_seq_one_letter_code
_entity_poly.pdbx_strand_id
1 'polypeptide(L)'
;MNHFQWAVAINSVGGLSDGDDEMRLAIKGAENFCLDFIRDNGLPRNYMVEKGITYIAAYMVSCAKNIDYEIFNLYLDSRDYRRIFQREAEKNTGILADMLNEAAQIQPDILRSYIIGAGLRLKIAPTGAGKGVKLSKQNSRY
;
A
#
# COMPACT_ATOMS: atom_id res chain seq x y z
N MET A 1 -7.93 -9.43 7.00
CA MET A 1 -6.46 -9.38 6.81
C MET A 1 -5.91 -8.27 7.72
N ASN A 2 -4.92 -8.54 8.57
CA ASN A 2 -4.48 -7.59 9.61
C ASN A 2 -3.22 -6.81 9.16
N HIS A 3 -3.13 -5.56 9.61
CA HIS A 3 -2.20 -4.49 9.23
C HIS A 3 -0.71 -4.85 9.19
N PHE A 4 -0.29 -5.87 9.95
CA PHE A 4 1.13 -6.26 10.09
C PHE A 4 1.57 -7.36 9.11
N GLN A 5 0.67 -7.94 8.32
CA GLN A 5 1.01 -9.10 7.50
C GLN A 5 1.71 -8.73 6.20
N TRP A 6 1.63 -7.49 5.72
CA TRP A 6 2.25 -7.10 4.46
C TRP A 6 3.78 -7.08 4.55
N ALA A 7 4.34 -6.54 5.64
CA ALA A 7 5.79 -6.53 5.87
C ALA A 7 6.31 -7.95 6.06
N VAL A 8 5.55 -8.81 6.75
CA VAL A 8 5.87 -10.25 6.88
C VAL A 8 5.83 -10.93 5.52
N ALA A 9 4.82 -10.65 4.69
CA ALA A 9 4.71 -11.22 3.35
C ALA A 9 5.90 -10.83 2.47
N ILE A 10 6.29 -9.55 2.45
CA ILE A 10 7.45 -9.08 1.68
C ILE A 10 8.76 -9.69 2.22
N ASN A 11 8.95 -9.69 3.54
CA ASN A 11 10.12 -10.29 4.17
C ASN A 11 10.22 -11.81 3.89
N SER A 12 9.08 -12.50 3.80
CA SER A 12 9.03 -13.96 3.59
C SER A 12 9.46 -14.39 2.19
N VAL A 13 9.39 -13.50 1.19
CA VAL A 13 9.83 -13.79 -0.18
C VAL A 13 11.37 -13.79 -0.27
N GLY A 14 12.06 -13.16 0.69
CA GLY A 14 13.47 -12.87 0.59
C GLY A 14 13.74 -11.77 -0.44
N GLY A 15 14.75 -10.93 -0.20
CA GLY A 15 15.23 -9.99 -1.22
C GLY A 15 15.17 -8.50 -0.91
N LEU A 16 15.26 -8.11 0.37
CA LEU A 16 15.48 -6.71 0.75
C LEU A 16 16.97 -6.27 0.69
N SER A 17 17.81 -7.01 -0.05
CA SER A 17 19.20 -6.63 -0.32
C SER A 17 19.27 -5.55 -1.41
N ASP A 18 20.48 -5.10 -1.76
CA ASP A 18 20.70 -4.12 -2.85
C ASP A 18 20.83 -4.77 -4.24
N GLY A 19 20.66 -6.09 -4.35
CA GLY A 19 20.72 -6.81 -5.61
C GLY A 19 19.44 -6.64 -6.43
N ASP A 20 19.57 -6.39 -7.73
CA ASP A 20 18.42 -6.15 -8.61
C ASP A 20 17.49 -7.37 -8.73
N ASP A 21 18.03 -8.59 -8.75
CA ASP A 21 17.23 -9.83 -8.85
C ASP A 21 16.41 -10.06 -7.59
N GLU A 22 17.04 -9.88 -6.43
CA GLU A 22 16.38 -9.92 -5.13
C GLU A 22 15.30 -8.85 -5.01
N MET A 23 15.60 -7.63 -5.47
CA MET A 23 14.65 -6.52 -5.43
C MET A 23 13.43 -6.80 -6.32
N ARG A 24 13.63 -7.37 -7.52
CA ARG A 24 12.53 -7.81 -8.40
C ARG A 24 11.66 -8.87 -7.73
N LEU A 25 12.24 -9.80 -6.98
CA LEU A 25 11.48 -10.80 -6.23
C LEU A 25 10.64 -10.15 -5.12
N ALA A 26 11.22 -9.22 -4.35
CA ALA A 26 10.51 -8.50 -3.30
C ALA A 26 9.34 -7.67 -3.87
N ILE A 27 9.56 -6.95 -4.98
CA ILE A 27 8.53 -6.18 -5.68
C ILE A 27 7.40 -7.09 -6.15
N LYS A 28 7.72 -8.21 -6.80
CA LYS A 28 6.71 -9.19 -7.25
C LYS A 28 5.91 -9.78 -6.08
N GLY A 29 6.57 -10.01 -4.94
CA GLY A 29 5.91 -10.42 -3.69
C GLY A 29 4.88 -9.38 -3.22
N ALA A 30 5.25 -8.11 -3.21
CA ALA A 30 4.37 -7.01 -2.84
C ALA A 30 3.22 -6.80 -3.85
N GLU A 31 3.47 -6.96 -5.15
CA GLU A 31 2.43 -6.91 -6.19
C GLU A 31 1.40 -8.03 -6.00
N ASN A 32 1.86 -9.27 -5.77
CA ASN A 32 0.98 -10.41 -5.50
C ASN A 32 0.10 -10.17 -4.26
N PHE A 33 0.68 -9.62 -3.19
CA PHE A 33 -0.08 -9.24 -2.00
C PHE A 33 -1.20 -8.22 -2.32
N CYS A 34 -0.89 -7.20 -3.11
CA CYS A 34 -1.87 -6.19 -3.54
C CYS A 34 -2.97 -6.81 -4.43
N LEU A 35 -2.60 -7.70 -5.35
CA LEU A 35 -3.52 -8.40 -6.25
C LEU A 35 -4.47 -9.34 -5.51
N ASP A 36 -3.96 -10.04 -4.49
CA ASP A 36 -4.77 -10.87 -3.59
C ASP A 36 -5.76 -10.02 -2.80
N PHE A 37 -5.32 -8.89 -2.24
CA PHE A 37 -6.23 -7.95 -1.58
C PHE A 37 -7.36 -7.47 -2.51
N ILE A 38 -7.03 -7.09 -3.74
CA ILE A 38 -8.03 -6.65 -4.73
C ILE A 38 -9.03 -7.76 -5.05
N ARG A 39 -8.54 -9.00 -5.26
CA ARG A 39 -9.39 -10.17 -5.52
C ARG A 39 -10.33 -10.43 -4.35
N ASP A 40 -9.78 -10.48 -3.13
CA ASP A 40 -10.52 -10.85 -1.93
C ASP A 40 -11.57 -9.78 -1.53
N ASN A 41 -11.42 -8.54 -2.01
CA ASN A 41 -12.35 -7.43 -1.78
C ASN A 41 -13.26 -7.12 -2.99
N GLY A 42 -13.18 -7.89 -4.08
CA GLY A 42 -14.00 -7.69 -5.28
C GLY A 42 -13.75 -6.34 -5.97
N LEU A 43 -12.54 -5.80 -5.86
CA LEU A 43 -12.16 -4.54 -6.50
C LEU A 43 -11.89 -4.77 -8.00
N PRO A 44 -12.23 -3.79 -8.87
CA PRO A 44 -12.07 -3.94 -10.31
C PRO A 44 -10.59 -4.02 -10.71
N ARG A 45 -10.26 -4.92 -11.63
CA ARG A 45 -8.95 -4.97 -12.29
C ARG A 45 -9.03 -4.24 -13.62
N ASN A 46 -8.34 -3.12 -13.72
CA ASN A 46 -8.17 -2.37 -14.96
C ASN A 46 -6.74 -1.82 -15.02
N TYR A 47 -6.34 -1.30 -16.19
CA TYR A 47 -4.99 -0.81 -16.41
C TYR A 47 -4.52 0.23 -15.36
N MET A 48 -5.40 1.13 -14.92
CA MET A 48 -5.07 2.14 -13.91
C MET A 48 -4.80 1.51 -12.54
N VAL A 49 -5.55 0.47 -12.21
CA VAL A 49 -5.38 -0.31 -10.98
C VAL A 49 -4.06 -1.08 -11.01
N GLU A 50 -3.74 -1.74 -12.12
CA GLU A 50 -2.49 -2.49 -12.29
C GLU A 50 -1.28 -1.56 -12.17
N LYS A 51 -1.30 -0.40 -12.82
CA LYS A 51 -0.24 0.62 -12.65
C LYS A 51 -0.15 1.13 -11.21
N GLY A 52 -1.28 1.34 -10.54
CA GLY A 52 -1.31 1.69 -9.12
C GLY A 52 -0.68 0.64 -8.23
N ILE A 53 -0.96 -0.65 -8.47
CA ILE A 53 -0.37 -1.77 -7.73
C ILE A 53 1.15 -1.76 -7.86
N THR A 54 1.69 -1.60 -9.06
CA THR A 54 3.14 -1.59 -9.28
C THR A 54 3.84 -0.51 -8.45
N TYR A 55 3.31 0.72 -8.42
CA TYR A 55 3.92 1.79 -7.62
C TYR A 55 3.71 1.61 -6.12
N ILE A 56 2.55 1.11 -5.69
CA ILE A 56 2.32 0.81 -4.27
C ILE A 56 3.25 -0.32 -3.82
N ALA A 57 3.43 -1.36 -4.63
CA ALA A 57 4.33 -2.47 -4.34
C ALA A 57 5.78 -1.98 -4.18
N ALA A 58 6.26 -1.13 -5.08
CA ALA A 58 7.58 -0.50 -4.94
C ALA A 58 7.70 0.30 -3.63
N TYR A 59 6.69 1.12 -3.30
CA TYR A 59 6.67 1.86 -2.04
C TYR A 59 6.68 0.94 -0.81
N MET A 60 5.90 -0.14 -0.83
CA MET A 60 5.88 -1.14 0.24
C MET A 60 7.25 -1.78 0.44
N VAL A 61 7.96 -2.11 -0.63
CA VAL A 61 9.31 -2.68 -0.54
C VAL A 61 10.30 -1.66 0.03
N SER A 62 10.22 -0.39 -0.38
CA SER A 62 11.03 0.69 0.22
C SER A 62 10.80 0.81 1.72
N CYS A 63 9.54 0.84 2.13
CA CYS A 63 9.12 0.88 3.53
C CYS A 63 9.68 -0.32 4.32
N ALA A 64 9.54 -1.54 3.78
CA ALA A 64 10.06 -2.75 4.42
C ALA A 64 11.59 -2.73 4.55
N LYS A 65 12.30 -2.31 3.51
CA LYS A 65 13.77 -2.23 3.47
C LYS A 65 14.31 -1.22 4.49
N ASN A 66 13.66 -0.08 4.63
CA ASN A 66 14.09 1.00 5.52
C ASN A 66 13.53 0.89 6.95
N ILE A 67 12.79 -0.18 7.27
CA ILE A 67 12.08 -0.36 8.56
C ILE A 67 11.14 0.84 8.83
N ASP A 68 10.61 1.41 7.76
CA ASP A 68 9.75 2.58 7.75
C ASP A 68 8.32 2.09 7.49
N TYR A 69 7.55 1.84 8.55
CA TYR A 69 6.21 1.27 8.45
C TYR A 69 5.12 2.31 8.14
N GLU A 70 5.49 3.50 7.65
CA GLU A 70 4.55 4.57 7.31
C GLU A 70 3.83 4.37 5.97
N ILE A 71 3.41 3.14 5.66
CA ILE A 71 2.53 2.86 4.50
C ILE A 71 1.26 3.73 4.48
N PHE A 72 0.87 4.21 5.67
CA PHE A 72 -0.19 5.19 5.89
C PHE A 72 -0.01 6.52 5.14
N ASN A 73 1.21 6.91 4.78
CA ASN A 73 1.45 8.13 3.98
C ASN A 73 0.83 8.03 2.58
N LEU A 74 0.68 6.82 2.03
CA LEU A 74 -0.10 6.59 0.79
C LEU A 74 -1.62 6.56 1.04
N TYR A 75 -2.06 6.28 2.26
CA TYR A 75 -3.48 6.10 2.60
C TYR A 75 -4.15 7.36 3.16
N LEU A 76 -3.40 8.25 3.79
CA LEU A 76 -3.85 9.51 4.35
C LEU A 76 -3.98 10.59 3.27
N ASP A 77 -4.78 10.34 2.22
CA ASP A 77 -5.09 11.22 1.07
C ASP A 77 -4.09 12.39 0.92
N SER A 78 -2.82 12.03 0.72
CA SER A 78 -1.73 12.99 0.75
C SER A 78 -1.94 13.92 -0.43
N ARG A 79 -1.87 15.24 -0.19
CA ARG A 79 -1.97 16.22 -1.28
C ARG A 79 -0.80 16.13 -2.27
N ASP A 80 0.25 15.36 -1.96
CA ASP A 80 1.46 15.29 -2.78
C ASP A 80 2.12 13.89 -2.73
N TYR A 81 1.50 12.90 -3.40
CA TYR A 81 2.10 11.57 -3.59
C TYR A 81 3.46 11.65 -4.29
N ARG A 82 3.64 12.59 -5.22
CA ARG A 82 4.90 12.78 -5.94
C ARG A 82 6.08 12.98 -4.99
N ARG A 83 5.93 13.88 -4.00
CA ARG A 83 6.98 14.12 -3.02
C ARG A 83 7.27 12.91 -2.13
N ILE A 84 6.26 12.10 -1.84
CA ILE A 84 6.43 10.85 -1.09
C ILE A 84 7.30 9.88 -1.89
N PHE A 85 6.94 9.62 -3.15
CA PHE A 85 7.70 8.73 -4.02
C PHE A 85 9.13 9.24 -4.27
N GLN A 86 9.31 10.55 -4.46
CA GLN A 86 10.64 11.13 -4.64
C GLN A 86 11.53 10.93 -3.41
N ARG A 87 11.01 11.15 -2.20
CA ARG A 87 11.77 10.93 -0.96
C ARG A 87 12.15 9.47 -0.77
N GLU A 88 11.27 8.54 -1.12
CA GLU A 88 11.63 7.12 -1.08
C GLU A 88 12.65 6.75 -2.14
N ALA A 89 12.57 7.32 -3.35
CA ALA A 89 13.57 7.08 -4.38
C ALA A 89 14.98 7.50 -3.92
N GLU A 90 15.10 8.63 -3.20
CA GLU A 90 16.37 9.12 -2.63
C GLU A 90 16.97 8.19 -1.56
N LYS A 91 16.17 7.34 -0.92
CA LYS A 91 16.63 6.35 0.08
C LYS A 91 17.10 5.03 -0.55
N ASN A 92 16.84 4.81 -1.83
CA ASN A 92 17.06 3.52 -2.49
C ASN A 92 17.98 3.65 -3.71
N THR A 93 18.37 2.52 -4.26
CA THR A 93 19.19 2.43 -5.48
C THR A 93 18.63 1.36 -6.44
N GLY A 94 19.17 1.31 -7.66
CA GLY A 94 18.83 0.29 -8.65
C GLY A 94 17.36 0.36 -9.07
N ILE A 95 16.79 -0.80 -9.40
CA ILE A 95 15.43 -0.89 -9.94
C ILE A 95 14.36 -0.26 -9.02
N LEU A 96 14.54 -0.35 -7.71
CA LEU A 96 13.57 0.20 -6.76
C LEU A 96 13.55 1.73 -6.83
N ALA A 97 14.72 2.37 -6.88
CA ALA A 97 14.81 3.82 -7.04
C ALA A 97 14.23 4.28 -8.39
N ASP A 98 14.48 3.53 -9.47
CA ASP A 98 13.97 3.84 -10.80
C ASP A 98 12.44 3.81 -10.84
N MET A 99 11.81 2.78 -10.25
CA MET A 99 10.36 2.66 -10.19
C MET A 99 9.70 3.75 -9.33
N LEU A 100 10.32 4.10 -8.21
CA LEU A 100 9.85 5.19 -7.34
C LEU A 100 9.99 6.56 -8.04
N ASN A 101 11.07 6.76 -8.80
CA ASN A 101 11.27 7.96 -9.62
C ASN A 101 10.26 8.04 -10.78
N GLU A 102 9.96 6.92 -11.44
CA GLU A 102 8.91 6.86 -12.47
C GLU A 102 7.57 7.32 -11.88
N ALA A 103 7.20 6.79 -10.72
CA ALA A 103 5.99 7.20 -10.00
C ALA A 103 5.99 8.71 -9.69
N ALA A 104 7.13 9.26 -9.23
CA ALA A 104 7.28 10.68 -8.91
C ALA A 104 7.21 11.61 -10.13
N GLN A 105 7.35 11.09 -11.35
CA GLN A 105 7.22 11.88 -12.58
C GLN A 105 5.80 11.91 -13.14
N ILE A 106 4.90 11.05 -12.63
CA ILE A 106 3.50 11.02 -13.06
C ILE A 106 2.78 12.29 -12.61
N GLN A 107 1.91 12.81 -13.47
CA GLN A 107 1.07 13.96 -13.14
C GLN A 107 0.28 13.67 -11.84
N PRO A 108 0.25 14.59 -10.86
CA PRO A 108 -0.32 14.33 -9.53
C PRO A 108 -1.74 13.76 -9.54
N ASP A 109 -2.62 14.26 -10.41
CA ASP A 109 -4.01 13.78 -10.51
C ASP A 109 -4.11 12.36 -11.07
N ILE A 110 -3.21 11.98 -11.98
CA ILE A 110 -3.12 10.65 -12.56
C ILE A 110 -2.56 9.67 -11.52
N LEU A 111 -1.47 10.04 -10.85
CA LEU A 111 -0.88 9.24 -9.77
C LEU A 111 -1.91 9.02 -8.65
N ARG A 112 -2.61 10.08 -8.24
CA ARG A 112 -3.71 9.98 -7.28
C ARG A 112 -4.80 9.02 -7.75
N SER A 113 -5.17 9.06 -9.03
CA SER A 113 -6.15 8.14 -9.61
C SER A 113 -5.67 6.68 -9.58
N TYR A 114 -4.38 6.43 -9.81
CA TYR A 114 -3.79 5.10 -9.70
C TYR A 114 -3.80 4.59 -8.26
N ILE A 115 -3.36 5.40 -7.30
CA ILE A 115 -3.30 5.04 -5.88
C ILE A 115 -4.71 4.83 -5.30
N ILE A 116 -5.65 5.73 -5.61
CA ILE A 116 -7.05 5.60 -5.18
C ILE A 116 -7.73 4.42 -5.87
N GLY A 117 -7.51 4.27 -7.18
CA GLY A 117 -8.11 3.22 -8.00
C GLY A 117 -7.71 1.83 -7.54
N ALA A 118 -6.44 1.64 -7.14
CA ALA A 118 -5.96 0.39 -6.53
C ALA A 118 -6.74 0.01 -5.27
N GLY A 119 -7.47 0.94 -4.65
CA GLY A 119 -8.47 0.65 -3.64
C GLY A 119 -7.88 0.05 -2.36
N LEU A 120 -6.56 0.11 -2.20
CA LEU A 120 -5.85 -0.33 -1.00
C LEU A 120 -6.10 0.60 0.20
N ARG A 121 -7.07 1.52 0.10
CA ARG A 121 -7.64 2.24 1.25
C ARG A 121 -8.21 1.20 2.19
N LEU A 122 -7.40 0.79 3.16
CA LEU A 122 -7.82 -0.02 4.28
C LEU A 122 -9.05 0.67 4.86
N LYS A 123 -10.21 0.01 4.79
CA LYS A 123 -11.30 0.30 5.74
C LYS A 123 -10.72 -0.04 7.10
N ILE A 124 -10.09 0.95 7.73
CA ILE A 124 -10.02 0.97 9.19
C ILE A 124 -11.48 1.03 9.58
N ALA A 125 -12.07 -0.12 9.90
CA ALA A 125 -13.27 -0.12 10.71
C ALA A 125 -12.88 0.78 11.89
N PRO A 126 -13.61 1.86 12.18
CA PRO A 126 -13.35 2.60 13.40
C PRO A 126 -13.52 1.55 14.50
N THR A 127 -12.42 1.08 15.06
CA THR A 127 -12.44 0.35 16.33
C THR A 127 -12.80 1.43 17.32
N GLY A 128 -14.11 1.71 17.37
CA GLY A 128 -14.73 2.67 18.23
C GLY A 128 -14.58 2.19 19.67
N ALA A 129 -13.38 2.35 20.20
CA ALA A 129 -13.17 2.59 21.62
C ALA A 129 -13.47 4.08 21.95
N GLY A 130 -14.18 4.80 21.08
CA GLY A 130 -14.84 6.06 21.38
C GLY A 130 -16.15 5.78 22.10
N LYS A 131 -16.18 6.06 23.40
CA LYS A 131 -17.35 6.04 24.29
C LYS A 131 -18.65 6.42 23.56
N GLY A 132 -19.65 5.53 23.57
CA GLY A 132 -21.04 5.93 23.33
C GLY A 132 -21.88 5.02 22.44
N VAL A 133 -21.96 3.72 22.71
CA VAL A 133 -23.14 2.96 22.28
C VAL A 133 -24.03 2.79 23.50
N LYS A 134 -25.09 3.62 23.60
CA LYS A 134 -26.22 3.30 24.48
C LYS A 134 -26.87 2.06 23.89
N LEU A 135 -26.75 0.93 24.59
CA LEU A 135 -27.61 -0.23 24.39
C LEU A 135 -29.06 0.24 24.53
N SER A 136 -29.78 0.33 23.41
CA SER A 136 -31.23 0.40 23.44
C SER A 136 -31.73 -0.89 24.09
N LYS A 137 -32.38 -0.75 25.25
CA LYS A 137 -33.09 -1.83 25.92
C LYS A 137 -34.01 -2.51 24.89
N GLN A 138 -33.74 -3.77 24.59
CA GLN A 138 -34.72 -4.64 23.95
C GLN A 138 -35.90 -4.78 24.93
N ASN A 139 -37.06 -4.29 24.51
CA ASN A 139 -38.33 -4.62 25.13
C ASN A 139 -38.58 -6.12 24.95
N SER A 140 -38.29 -6.92 25.97
CA SER A 140 -38.82 -8.27 26.08
C SER A 140 -40.26 -8.17 26.59
N ARG A 141 -41.22 -8.25 25.68
CA ARG A 141 -42.58 -8.69 26.00
C ARG A 141 -42.59 -10.20 25.93
N TYR A 142 -42.68 -10.85 27.07
CA TYR A 142 -43.46 -12.06 27.33
C TYR A 142 -43.79 -12.09 28.82
#